data_AF-A0A9X3SYY9-F1
#
_entry.id   AF-A0A9X3SYY9-F1
#
_cell.length_a   1.000
_cell.length_b   1.000
_cell.length_c   1.000
_cell.angle_alpha   90.00
_cell.angle_beta   90.00
_cell.angle_gamma   90.00
#
_symmetry.space_group_name_H-M   'P 1'
#
loop_
_entity.id
_entity.type
_entity.pdbx_description
1 polymer ?
#
loop_
_entity_poly.entity_id
_entity_poly.type
_entity_poly.pdbx_seq_one_letter_code
_entity_poly.pdbx_strand_id
1 'polypeptide(L)'
;MLLVRIGPKHQVTIPKEVFEALKLDVGDFLDATARGGQILLTPKRLAAKAPAPSLSPAEQRTLTRAKAKIERIQLDLVRSKGLTTDETQVAARVGLIDSDQRYWWTESWQKGERAAEADQRAGRLMGPFYTVSELKEGMKKRARARV
;
A
#
# COMPACT_ATOMS: atom_id res chain seq x y z
N MET A 1 -21.14 21.94 31.39
CA MET A 1 -20.05 22.74 30.79
C MET A 1 -18.75 22.10 31.20
N LEU A 2 -17.94 21.65 30.23
CA LEU A 2 -16.64 21.02 30.52
C LEU A 2 -15.55 21.97 30.05
N LEU A 3 -14.78 22.50 30.99
CA LEU A 3 -13.65 23.38 30.70
C LEU A 3 -12.46 22.52 30.28
N VAL A 4 -11.92 22.77 29.08
CA VAL A 4 -10.74 22.06 28.58
C VAL A 4 -9.59 23.05 28.40
N ARG A 5 -8.37 22.59 28.71
CA ARG A 5 -7.15 23.39 28.54
C ARG A 5 -6.53 23.13 27.17
N ILE A 6 -5.99 24.17 26.55
CA ILE A 6 -5.15 24.03 25.35
C ILE A 6 -3.77 23.55 25.78
N GLY A 7 -3.37 22.39 25.28
CA GLY A 7 -2.03 21.82 25.47
C GLY A 7 -1.01 22.34 24.47
N PRO A 8 0.23 21.81 24.51
CA PRO A 8 1.25 22.13 23.52
C PRO A 8 0.78 21.86 22.09
N LYS A 9 1.29 22.62 21.13
CA LYS A 9 0.93 22.47 19.70
C LYS A 9 -0.58 22.59 19.43
N HIS A 10 -1.28 23.37 20.23
CA HIS A 10 -2.71 23.67 20.08
C HIS A 10 -3.63 22.44 20.21
N GLN A 11 -3.18 21.41 20.94
CA GLN A 11 -4.00 20.22 21.19
C GLN A 11 -5.08 20.50 22.24
N VAL A 12 -6.27 19.96 22.02
CA VAL A 12 -7.38 20.00 22.98
C VAL A 12 -7.86 18.57 23.23
N THR A 13 -8.10 18.23 24.50
CA THR A 13 -8.69 16.95 24.87
C THR A 13 -10.21 17.04 24.71
N ILE A 14 -10.79 16.16 23.89
CA ILE A 14 -12.24 16.00 23.80
C ILE A 14 -12.69 15.22 25.04
N PRO A 15 -13.57 15.77 25.89
CA PRO A 15 -14.07 15.04 27.06
C PRO A 15 -14.77 13.74 26.66
N LYS A 16 -14.68 12.74 27.51
CA LYS A 16 -15.17 11.38 27.24
C LYS A 16 -16.65 11.36 26.85
N GLU A 17 -17.47 12.16 27.52
CA GLU A 17 -18.91 12.25 27.28
C GLU A 17 -19.22 12.76 25.87
N VAL A 18 -18.42 13.70 25.36
CA VAL A 18 -18.57 14.24 24.00
C VAL A 18 -18.06 13.23 22.98
N PHE A 19 -16.94 12.57 23.27
CA PHE A 19 -16.34 11.55 22.42
C PHE A 19 -17.30 10.36 22.20
N GLU A 20 -17.93 9.87 23.27
CA GLU A 20 -18.92 8.79 23.23
C GLU A 20 -20.24 9.23 22.60
N ALA A 21 -20.75 10.41 22.94
CA ALA A 21 -22.01 10.92 22.37
C ALA A 21 -21.95 11.09 20.85
N LEU A 22 -20.79 11.49 20.33
CA LEU A 22 -20.53 11.62 18.89
C LEU A 22 -20.04 10.31 18.25
N LYS A 23 -19.88 9.23 19.02
CA LYS A 23 -19.39 7.92 18.58
C LYS A 23 -18.09 8.01 17.76
N LEU A 24 -17.13 8.77 18.29
CA LEU A 24 -15.83 8.95 17.67
C LEU A 24 -14.91 7.76 17.98
N ASP A 25 -13.98 7.48 17.08
CA ASP A 25 -12.91 6.52 17.26
C ASP A 25 -11.53 7.20 17.18
N VAL A 26 -10.52 6.58 17.81
CA VAL A 26 -9.13 7.07 17.71
C VAL A 26 -8.67 6.94 16.26
N GLY A 27 -8.30 8.07 15.65
CA GLY A 27 -7.91 8.14 14.24
C GLY A 27 -8.97 8.76 13.33
N ASP A 28 -10.16 9.08 13.85
CA ASP A 28 -11.17 9.84 13.10
C ASP A 28 -10.69 11.26 12.75
N PHE A 29 -11.19 11.74 11.61
CA PHE A 29 -10.89 13.08 11.12
C PHE A 29 -11.99 14.06 11.52
N LEU A 30 -11.60 15.22 12.03
CA LEU A 30 -12.50 16.33 12.33
C LEU A 30 -12.14 17.52 11.44
N ASP A 31 -13.15 18.15 10.84
CA ASP A 31 -13.02 19.44 10.17
C ASP A 31 -13.10 20.56 11.22
N ALA A 32 -12.09 21.43 11.25
CA ALA A 32 -11.96 22.48 12.25
C ALA A 32 -12.14 23.85 11.61
N THR A 33 -13.21 24.57 12.00
CA THR A 33 -13.51 25.89 11.45
C THR A 33 -13.77 26.91 12.55
N ALA A 34 -13.40 28.18 12.31
CA ALA A 34 -13.70 29.29 13.20
C ALA A 34 -14.96 30.03 12.72
N ARG A 35 -15.98 30.16 13.58
CA ARG A 35 -17.19 30.94 13.28
C ARG A 35 -17.62 31.73 14.52
N GLY A 36 -17.75 33.05 14.38
CA GLY A 36 -18.25 33.91 15.46
C GLY A 36 -17.47 33.80 16.77
N GLY A 37 -16.14 33.65 16.69
CA GLY A 37 -15.27 33.47 17.87
C GLY A 37 -15.30 32.07 18.48
N GLN A 38 -16.00 31.11 17.86
CA GLN A 38 -16.06 29.71 18.30
C GLN A 38 -15.30 28.80 17.35
N ILE A 39 -14.76 27.71 17.89
CA ILE A 39 -14.20 26.61 17.11
C ILE A 39 -15.29 25.56 16.94
N LEU A 40 -15.69 25.31 15.70
CA LEU A 40 -16.60 24.23 15.33
C LEU A 40 -15.79 23.05 14.78
N LEU A 41 -15.79 21.95 15.54
CA LEU A 41 -15.22 20.67 15.11
C LEU A 41 -16.34 19.77 14.61
N THR A 42 -16.31 19.40 13.33
CA THR A 42 -17.32 18.55 12.70
C THR A 42 -16.70 17.22 12.29
N PRO A 43 -17.20 16.06 12.75
CA PRO A 43 -16.71 14.77 12.28
C PRO A 43 -16.83 14.66 10.76
N LYS A 44 -15.71 14.37 10.10
CA LYS A 44 -15.68 14.04 8.68
C LYS A 44 -15.27 12.59 8.55
N ARG A 45 -16.18 11.79 8.00
CA ARG A 45 -15.74 10.56 7.35
C ARG A 45 -15.01 10.99 6.08
N LEU A 46 -13.73 10.65 5.98
CA LEU A 46 -13.08 10.58 4.68
C LEU A 46 -13.98 9.69 3.83
N ALA A 47 -14.49 10.20 2.72
CA ALA A 47 -15.41 9.44 1.89
C ALA A 47 -14.77 8.08 1.59
N ALA A 48 -15.51 7.00 1.87
CA ALA A 48 -15.15 5.68 1.38
C ALA A 48 -14.88 5.81 -0.13
N LYS A 49 -13.83 5.11 -0.62
CA LYS A 49 -13.54 4.98 -2.06
C LYS A 49 -14.86 4.91 -2.84
N ALA A 50 -14.94 5.69 -3.92
CA ALA A 50 -16.12 5.79 -4.78
C ALA A 50 -16.81 4.42 -4.96
N PRO A 51 -18.16 4.35 -4.99
CA PRO A 51 -18.88 3.09 -5.09
C PRO A 51 -18.27 2.22 -6.18
N ALA A 52 -17.96 0.97 -5.83
CA ALA A 52 -17.18 0.07 -6.67
C ALA A 52 -17.79 0.06 -8.09
N PRO A 53 -17.00 0.36 -9.13
CA PRO A 53 -17.54 0.47 -10.49
C PRO A 53 -18.21 -0.84 -10.90
N SER A 54 -19.41 -0.76 -11.49
CA SER A 54 -20.14 -1.93 -11.98
C SER A 54 -19.31 -2.65 -13.04
N LEU A 55 -18.97 -3.92 -12.81
CA LEU A 55 -18.23 -4.74 -13.76
C LEU A 55 -19.16 -5.45 -14.73
N SER A 56 -18.78 -5.49 -16.00
CA SER A 56 -19.38 -6.42 -16.97
C SER A 56 -19.02 -7.88 -16.61
N PRO A 57 -19.77 -8.89 -17.11
CA PRO A 57 -19.43 -10.30 -16.87
C PRO A 57 -18.02 -10.69 -17.34
N ALA A 58 -17.52 -10.06 -18.40
CA ALA A 58 -16.15 -10.28 -18.88
C ALA A 58 -15.11 -9.71 -17.90
N GLU A 59 -15.32 -8.48 -17.42
CA GLU A 59 -14.45 -7.86 -16.42
C GLU A 59 -14.50 -8.60 -15.08
N GLN A 60 -15.66 -9.15 -14.69
CA GLN A 60 -15.78 -9.97 -13.49
C GLN A 60 -14.91 -11.23 -13.60
N ARG A 61 -14.92 -11.91 -14.75
CA ARG A 61 -14.01 -13.05 -15.02
C ARG A 61 -12.54 -12.63 -14.98
N THR A 62 -12.21 -11.47 -15.54
CA THR A 62 -10.85 -10.91 -15.47
C THR A 62 -10.43 -10.59 -14.03
N LEU A 63 -11.32 -10.01 -13.22
CA LEU A 63 -11.07 -9.74 -11.80
C LEU A 63 -10.84 -11.04 -11.01
N THR A 64 -11.65 -12.08 -11.25
CA THR A 64 -11.47 -13.38 -10.58
C THR A 64 -10.11 -14.00 -10.93
N ARG A 65 -9.68 -13.92 -12.19
CA ARG A 65 -8.33 -14.37 -12.60
C ARG A 65 -7.23 -13.55 -11.94
N ALA A 66 -7.38 -12.22 -11.91
CA ALA A 66 -6.43 -11.31 -11.26
C ALA A 66 -6.27 -11.65 -9.78
N LYS A 67 -7.37 -11.80 -9.03
CA LYS A 67 -7.36 -12.22 -7.61
C LYS A 67 -6.60 -13.52 -7.39
N ALA A 68 -6.92 -14.55 -8.18
CA ALA A 68 -6.27 -15.85 -8.06
C ALA A 68 -4.78 -15.84 -8.41
N LYS A 69 -4.32 -14.90 -9.25
CA LYS A 69 -2.88 -14.71 -9.54
C LYS A 69 -2.18 -13.94 -8.42
N ILE A 70 -2.82 -12.89 -7.89
CA ILE A 70 -2.31 -12.11 -6.75
C ILE A 70 -2.08 -13.03 -5.55
N GLU A 71 -3.07 -13.85 -5.21
CA GLU A 71 -2.97 -14.82 -4.12
C GLU A 71 -1.82 -15.82 -4.34
N ARG A 72 -1.67 -16.34 -5.56
CA ARG A 72 -0.55 -17.22 -5.91
C ARG A 72 0.81 -16.54 -5.76
N ILE A 73 0.95 -15.30 -6.23
CA ILE A 73 2.18 -14.50 -6.09
C ILE A 73 2.55 -14.32 -4.61
N GLN A 74 1.55 -14.03 -3.76
CA GLN A 74 1.74 -13.86 -2.33
C GLN A 74 2.14 -15.16 -1.62
N LEU A 75 1.61 -16.31 -2.06
CA LEU A 75 1.93 -17.62 -1.49
C LEU A 75 3.30 -18.14 -1.94
N ASP A 76 3.59 -18.08 -3.24
CA ASP A 76 4.87 -18.51 -3.80
C ASP A 76 5.20 -17.71 -5.06
N LEU A 77 5.94 -16.63 -4.87
CA LEU A 77 6.41 -15.75 -5.93
C LEU A 77 7.10 -16.55 -7.04
N VAL A 78 8.08 -17.40 -6.71
CA VAL A 78 8.94 -18.13 -7.68
C VAL A 78 8.13 -18.97 -8.66
N ARG A 79 7.05 -19.62 -8.19
CA ARG A 79 6.24 -20.53 -9.00
C ARG A 79 5.02 -19.86 -9.63
N SER A 80 4.89 -18.55 -9.47
CA SER A 80 3.72 -17.80 -9.94
C SER A 80 3.96 -17.09 -11.27
N LYS A 81 2.90 -16.53 -11.84
CA LYS A 81 2.95 -15.63 -13.00
C LYS A 81 2.25 -14.33 -12.64
N GLY A 82 2.80 -13.22 -13.12
CA GLY A 82 2.20 -11.91 -13.04
C GLY A 82 0.91 -11.78 -13.83
N LEU A 83 0.28 -10.62 -13.63
CA LEU A 83 -0.97 -10.24 -14.24
C LEU A 83 -0.72 -9.71 -15.67
N THR A 84 -1.73 -9.82 -16.52
CA THR A 84 -1.78 -9.09 -17.80
C THR A 84 -2.16 -7.64 -17.58
N THR A 85 -1.94 -6.79 -18.59
CA THR A 85 -2.35 -5.37 -18.53
C THR A 85 -3.82 -5.22 -18.18
N ASP A 86 -4.71 -5.98 -18.83
CA ASP A 86 -6.15 -5.97 -18.56
C ASP A 86 -6.47 -6.36 -17.11
N GLU A 87 -5.81 -7.40 -16.60
CA GLU A 87 -5.98 -7.84 -15.21
C GLU A 87 -5.55 -6.75 -14.22
N THR A 88 -4.41 -6.09 -14.46
CA THR A 88 -3.95 -4.98 -13.60
C THR A 88 -4.89 -3.77 -13.67
N GLN A 89 -5.44 -3.46 -14.85
CA GLN A 89 -6.38 -2.35 -15.01
C GLN A 89 -7.70 -2.61 -14.28
N VAL A 90 -8.27 -3.80 -14.44
CA VAL A 90 -9.52 -4.19 -13.75
C VAL A 90 -9.29 -4.24 -12.24
N ALA A 91 -8.18 -4.81 -11.78
CA ALA A 91 -7.82 -4.86 -10.36
C ALA A 91 -7.68 -3.46 -9.75
N ALA A 92 -6.99 -2.54 -10.44
CA ALA A 92 -6.84 -1.16 -9.97
C ALA A 92 -8.17 -0.41 -9.94
N ARG A 93 -9.01 -0.60 -10.95
CA ARG A 93 -10.30 0.09 -11.07
C ARG A 93 -11.25 -0.21 -9.90
N VAL A 94 -11.23 -1.44 -9.39
CA VAL A 94 -12.03 -1.84 -8.22
C VAL A 94 -11.27 -1.66 -6.90
N GLY A 95 -10.07 -1.07 -6.93
CA GLY A 95 -9.25 -0.82 -5.76
C GLY A 95 -8.64 -2.06 -5.10
N LEU A 96 -8.54 -3.19 -5.82
CA LEU A 96 -7.86 -4.40 -5.36
C LEU A 96 -6.35 -4.21 -5.29
N ILE A 97 -5.78 -3.42 -6.20
CA ILE A 97 -4.40 -2.96 -6.18
C ILE A 97 -4.39 -1.45 -6.33
N ASP A 98 -3.31 -0.79 -5.89
CA ASP A 98 -3.17 0.64 -6.17
C ASP A 98 -2.92 0.87 -7.67
N SER A 99 -3.49 1.96 -8.19
CA SER A 99 -3.38 2.37 -9.58
C SER A 99 -1.96 2.74 -10.00
N ASP A 100 -1.17 3.27 -9.07
CA ASP A 100 0.24 3.63 -9.25
C ASP A 100 1.16 2.39 -9.24
N GLN A 101 0.76 1.33 -8.53
CA GLN A 101 1.50 0.08 -8.39
C GLN A 101 1.16 -0.97 -9.45
N ARG A 102 0.33 -0.66 -10.46
CA ARG A 102 -0.04 -1.63 -11.52
C ARG A 102 1.15 -2.30 -12.18
N TYR A 103 2.22 -1.54 -12.44
CA TYR A 103 3.42 -2.05 -13.11
C TYR A 103 4.06 -3.21 -12.34
N TRP A 104 4.04 -3.17 -11.00
CA TRP A 104 4.65 -4.18 -10.13
C TRP A 104 3.99 -5.54 -10.31
N TRP A 105 2.68 -5.56 -10.57
CA TRP A 105 1.90 -6.78 -10.73
C TRP A 105 2.01 -7.41 -12.11
N THR A 106 2.59 -6.73 -13.10
CA THR A 106 2.68 -7.25 -14.47
C THR A 106 3.63 -8.45 -14.58
N GLU A 107 3.40 -9.36 -15.53
CA GLU A 107 4.33 -10.49 -15.78
C GLU A 107 5.75 -10.02 -16.12
N SER A 108 5.92 -8.90 -16.82
CA SER A 108 7.26 -8.37 -17.13
C SER A 108 8.04 -8.00 -15.88
N TRP A 109 7.40 -7.39 -14.88
CA TRP A 109 8.03 -7.09 -13.59
C TRP A 109 8.20 -8.35 -12.73
N GLN A 110 7.12 -9.11 -12.56
CA GLN A 110 7.10 -10.31 -11.72
C GLN A 110 8.11 -11.36 -12.17
N LYS A 111 8.45 -11.45 -13.46
CA LYS A 111 9.55 -12.31 -13.94
C LYS A 111 10.90 -11.96 -13.28
N GLY A 112 11.20 -10.68 -13.09
CA GLY A 112 12.41 -10.23 -12.41
C GLY A 112 12.38 -10.56 -10.92
N GLU A 113 11.26 -10.28 -10.25
CA GLU A 113 11.04 -10.62 -8.84
C GLU A 113 11.20 -12.13 -8.59
N ARG A 114 10.69 -12.96 -9.50
CA ARG A 114 10.85 -14.42 -9.43
C ARG A 114 12.30 -14.86 -9.54
N ALA A 115 13.08 -14.24 -10.43
CA ALA A 115 14.49 -14.54 -10.56
C ALA A 115 15.26 -14.14 -9.29
N ALA A 116 14.98 -12.95 -8.75
CA ALA A 116 15.59 -12.46 -7.51
C ALA A 116 15.26 -13.37 -6.31
N GLU A 117 14.00 -13.73 -6.12
CA GLU A 117 13.57 -14.64 -5.06
C GLU A 117 14.16 -16.05 -5.24
N ALA A 118 14.27 -16.54 -6.48
CA ALA A 118 14.91 -17.83 -6.75
C ALA A 118 16.42 -17.81 -6.45
N ASP A 119 17.09 -16.69 -6.70
CA ASP A 119 18.50 -16.49 -6.32
C ASP A 119 18.65 -16.45 -4.79
N GLN A 120 17.77 -15.72 -4.10
CA GLN A 120 17.74 -15.67 -2.64
C GLN A 120 17.53 -17.05 -2.01
N ARG A 121 16.51 -17.80 -2.45
CA ARG A 121 16.25 -19.16 -1.94
C ARG A 121 17.38 -20.14 -2.19
N ALA A 122 18.11 -19.96 -3.30
CA ALA A 122 19.25 -20.80 -3.64
C ALA A 122 20.57 -20.31 -3.01
N GLY A 123 20.54 -19.25 -2.19
CA GLY A 123 21.74 -18.67 -1.59
C GLY A 123 22.69 -18.03 -2.63
N ARG A 124 22.22 -17.74 -3.85
CA ARG A 124 22.99 -17.06 -4.91
C ARG A 124 23.02 -15.55 -4.70
N LEU A 125 23.32 -15.14 -3.48
CA LEU A 125 23.42 -13.76 -3.06
C LEU A 125 24.89 -13.31 -3.07
N MET A 126 25.09 -12.01 -3.24
CA MET A 126 26.41 -11.39 -3.17
C MET A 126 26.48 -10.57 -1.88
N GLY A 127 27.49 -10.82 -1.06
CA GLY A 127 27.64 -10.22 0.27
C GLY A 127 27.54 -11.27 1.40
N PRO A 128 27.21 -10.87 2.64
CA PRO A 128 26.83 -9.51 3.07
C PRO A 128 27.96 -8.49 2.86
N PHE A 129 27.59 -7.22 2.81
CA PHE A 129 28.51 -6.10 2.77
C PHE A 129 28.19 -5.17 3.94
N TYR A 130 29.20 -4.76 4.69
CA TYR A 130 29.03 -3.87 5.83
C TYR A 130 29.40 -2.43 5.48
N THR A 131 30.10 -2.23 4.36
CA THR A 131 30.45 -0.91 3.84
C THR A 131 30.17 -0.79 2.34
N VAL A 132 29.96 0.45 1.88
CA VAL A 132 29.81 0.75 0.45
C VAL A 132 31.08 0.39 -0.34
N SER A 133 32.24 0.48 0.28
CA SER A 133 33.53 0.10 -0.32
C SER A 133 33.57 -1.40 -0.62
N GLU A 134 33.19 -2.24 0.35
CA GLU A 134 33.10 -3.70 0.16
C GLU A 134 32.13 -4.07 -0.97
N LEU A 135 30.95 -3.43 -1.01
CA LEU A 135 29.98 -3.62 -2.09
C LEU A 135 30.60 -3.30 -3.46
N LYS A 136 31.26 -2.13 -3.58
CA LYS A 136 31.90 -1.70 -4.84
C LYS A 136 32.97 -2.68 -5.30
N GLU A 137 33.79 -3.20 -4.38
CA GLU A 137 34.81 -4.20 -4.71
C GLU A 137 34.19 -5.54 -5.15
N GLY A 138 33.16 -6.01 -4.44
CA GLY A 138 32.42 -7.22 -4.80
C GLY A 138 31.83 -7.13 -6.20
N MET A 139 31.21 -6.00 -6.54
CA MET A 139 30.66 -5.75 -7.88
C MET A 139 31.74 -5.76 -8.97
N LYS A 140 32.91 -5.13 -8.71
CA LYS A 140 34.04 -5.14 -9.66
C LYS A 140 34.59 -6.54 -9.89
N LYS A 141 34.76 -7.35 -8.83
CA LYS A 141 35.24 -8.74 -8.93
C LYS A 141 34.28 -9.61 -9.76
N ARG A 142 32.97 -9.50 -9.50
CA ARG A 142 31.94 -10.22 -10.26
C ARG A 142 31.92 -9.84 -11.74
N ALA A 143 32.11 -8.56 -12.06
CA ALA A 143 32.17 -8.10 -13.45
C ALA A 143 33.37 -8.69 -14.19
N ARG A 144 34.54 -8.76 -13.55
CA ARG A 144 35.76 -9.37 -14.11
C ARG A 144 35.63 -10.88 -14.32
N ALA A 145 34.89 -11.59 -13.47
CA ALA A 145 34.69 -13.04 -13.57
C ALA A 145 33.66 -13.48 -14.64
N ARG A 146 32.95 -12.53 -15.27
CA ARG A 146 31.99 -12.80 -16.36
C ARG A 146 32.57 -12.53 -17.76
N VAL A 147 33.82 -12.06 -17.84
CA VAL A 147 34.61 -11.88 -19.08
C VAL A 147 35.54 -13.08 -19.22
#